data_AF-A0A356KLI0-F1
#
_entry.id   AF-A0A356KLI0-F1
#
_cell.length_a   1.000
_cell.length_b   1.000
_cell.length_c   1.000
_cell.angle_alpha   90.00
_cell.angle_beta   90.00
_cell.angle_gamma   90.00
#
_symmetry.space_group_name_H-M   'P 1'
#
loop_
_entity.id
_entity.type
_entity.pdbx_description
1 polymer ?
#
loop_
_entity_poly.entity_id
_entity_poly.type
_entity_poly.pdbx_seq_one_letter_code
_entity_poly.pdbx_strand_id
1 'polypeptide(L)'
;LAAARREADRLVLLGDVFDYWVGPRHGRRCAYRPVIEAFERAAREGFPIDFIAGNRDFLGPGELRSIGLRVHGDAVVYQRGEQRTIVTHGDLLVEGDLS
;
A
#
# COMPACT_ATOMS: atom_id res chain seq x y z
N LEU A 1 9.15 2.02 -9.24
CA LEU A 1 8.11 3.02 -9.60
C LEU A 1 8.22 3.51 -11.04
N ALA A 2 9.38 3.96 -11.53
CA ALA A 2 9.50 4.43 -12.92
C ALA A 2 9.07 3.38 -13.96
N ALA A 3 9.50 2.12 -13.81
CA ALA A 3 9.06 1.03 -14.69
C ALA A 3 7.54 0.78 -14.61
N ALA A 4 7.01 0.60 -13.39
CA ALA A 4 5.58 0.43 -13.16
C ALA A 4 4.73 1.54 -13.81
N ARG A 5 5.20 2.80 -13.79
CA ARG A 5 4.50 3.94 -14.40
C ARG A 5 4.50 3.96 -15.93
N ARG A 6 5.44 3.26 -16.58
CA ARG A 6 5.42 3.10 -18.04
C ARG A 6 4.48 1.98 -18.48
N GLU A 7 4.23 1.02 -17.59
CA GLU A 7 3.60 -0.26 -17.92
C GLU A 7 2.20 -0.41 -17.31
N ALA A 8 1.82 0.46 -16.37
CA ALA A 8 0.53 0.43 -15.68
C ALA A 8 0.04 1.84 -15.30
N ASP A 9 -1.28 1.98 -15.16
CA ASP A 9 -1.95 3.22 -14.75
C ASP A 9 -1.96 3.44 -13.24
N ARG A 10 -1.64 2.40 -12.44
CA ARG A 10 -1.59 2.44 -10.98
C ARG A 10 -0.68 1.36 -10.42
N LEU A 11 -0.32 1.51 -9.15
CA LEU A 11 0.33 0.47 -8.34
C LEU A 11 -0.58 0.09 -7.18
N VAL A 12 -0.73 -1.22 -6.95
CA VAL A 12 -1.45 -1.76 -5.78
C VAL A 12 -0.46 -2.52 -4.92
N LEU A 13 -0.35 -2.13 -3.65
CA LEU A 13 0.50 -2.73 -2.63
C LEU A 13 -0.38 -3.63 -1.75
N LEU A 14 -0.06 -4.93 -1.69
CA LEU A 14 -0.85 -5.96 -1.01
C LEU A 14 -0.24 -6.35 0.32
N GLY A 15 -0.17 -5.40 1.25
CA GLY A 15 0.32 -5.61 2.60
C GLY A 15 1.77 -6.06 2.70
N ASP A 16 2.26 -6.18 3.93
CA ASP A 16 3.58 -6.69 4.32
C ASP A 16 4.75 -6.02 3.58
N VAL A 17 4.56 -4.76 3.20
CA VAL A 17 5.59 -3.96 2.50
C VAL A 17 6.66 -3.49 3.47
N PHE A 18 6.33 -3.41 4.76
CA PHE A 18 7.23 -2.96 5.81
C PHE A 18 7.29 -4.00 6.94
N ASP A 19 8.48 -4.57 7.21
CA ASP A 19 8.63 -5.60 8.23
C ASP A 19 8.32 -5.10 9.66
N TYR A 20 8.66 -3.86 9.99
CA TYR A 20 8.34 -3.21 11.27
C TYR A 20 8.54 -1.69 11.15
N TRP A 21 7.48 -0.89 11.34
CA TRP A 21 7.59 0.58 11.40
C TRP A 21 7.06 1.11 12.74
N VAL A 22 7.96 1.54 13.63
CA VAL A 22 7.63 2.02 14.99
C VAL A 22 7.32 3.53 15.00
N GLY A 23 6.39 3.94 14.14
CA GLY A 23 5.79 5.28 14.12
C GLY A 23 6.74 6.48 13.84
N PRO A 24 6.20 7.72 13.91
CA PRO A 24 6.89 8.93 13.46
C PRO A 24 8.15 9.25 14.27
N ARG A 25 8.21 8.77 15.52
CA ARG A 25 9.32 9.03 16.45
C ARG A 25 10.53 8.12 16.24
N HIS A 26 10.37 6.95 15.61
CA HIS A 26 11.50 6.07 15.24
C HIS A 26 11.86 6.09 13.75
N GLY A 27 11.06 6.75 12.90
CA GLY A 27 11.35 6.96 11.47
C GLY A 27 12.63 7.78 11.16
N ARG A 28 13.47 8.11 12.16
CA ARG A 28 14.72 8.87 11.98
C ARG A 28 15.98 7.99 11.76
N ARG A 29 15.90 6.65 11.80
CA ARG A 29 17.03 5.73 11.54
C ARG A 29 16.87 4.92 10.24
N CYS A 30 16.45 5.60 9.18
CA CYS A 30 15.39 5.18 8.25
C CYS A 30 15.85 4.40 7.00
N ALA A 31 15.77 3.06 7.01
CA ALA A 31 15.96 2.24 5.81
C ALA A 31 14.88 2.48 4.74
N TYR A 32 13.65 2.83 5.16
CA TYR A 32 12.52 3.02 4.25
C TYR A 32 12.33 4.48 3.79
N ARG A 33 13.13 5.44 4.25
CA ARG A 33 13.00 6.85 3.81
C ARG A 33 13.05 7.01 2.29
N PRO A 34 13.97 6.36 1.55
CA PRO A 34 13.98 6.43 0.10
C PRO A 34 12.70 5.87 -0.54
N VAL A 35 12.08 4.86 0.08
CA VAL A 35 10.82 4.27 -0.38
C VAL A 35 9.66 5.23 -0.18
N ILE A 36 9.56 5.82 1.02
CA ILE A 36 8.54 6.82 1.36
C ILE A 36 8.66 8.04 0.44
N GLU A 37 9.86 8.59 0.25
CA GLU A 37 10.10 9.72 -0.65
C GLU A 37 9.71 9.38 -2.11
N ALA A 38 9.96 8.14 -2.54
CA ALA A 38 9.58 7.68 -3.87
C ALA A 38 8.05 7.60 -4.03
N PHE A 39 7.35 7.14 -3.00
CA PHE A 39 5.88 7.11 -2.95
C PHE A 39 5.28 8.51 -2.93
N GLU A 40 5.76 9.41 -2.08
CA GLU A 40 5.34 10.81 -2.03
C GLU A 40 5.51 11.49 -3.39
N ARG A 41 6.66 11.30 -4.04
CA ARG A 41 6.91 11.86 -5.37
C ARG A 41 5.94 11.30 -6.40
N ALA A 42 5.73 9.99 -6.43
CA ALA A 42 4.81 9.38 -7.38
C ALA A 42 3.35 9.86 -7.17
N ALA A 43 2.90 9.96 -5.92
CA ALA A 43 1.59 10.50 -5.58
C ALA A 43 1.45 11.98 -6.01
N ARG A 44 2.48 12.80 -5.77
CA ARG A 44 2.52 14.21 -6.20
C ARG A 44 2.48 14.37 -7.72
N GLU A 45 3.07 13.44 -8.45
CA GLU A 45 3.05 13.37 -9.91
C GLU A 45 1.75 12.73 -10.47
N GLY A 46 0.77 12.46 -9.61
CA GLY A 46 -0.55 11.96 -10.00
C GLY A 46 -0.62 10.46 -10.28
N PHE A 47 0.45 9.70 -10.01
CA PHE A 47 0.44 8.25 -10.16
C PHE A 47 -0.24 7.60 -8.94
N PRO A 48 -1.39 6.93 -9.11
CA PRO A 48 -2.11 6.33 -8.00
C PRO A 48 -1.36 5.15 -7.39
N ILE A 49 -1.24 5.18 -6.06
CA ILE A 49 -0.73 4.06 -5.27
C ILE A 49 -1.81 3.68 -4.26
N ASP A 50 -2.38 2.50 -4.46
CA ASP A 50 -3.36 1.87 -3.57
C ASP A 50 -2.63 0.94 -2.60
N PHE A 51 -3.01 0.98 -1.33
CA PHE A 51 -2.44 0.15 -0.27
C PHE A 51 -3.55 -0.60 0.45
N ILE A 52 -3.41 -1.92 0.54
CA ILE A 52 -4.22 -2.80 1.36
C ILE A 52 -3.32 -3.24 2.50
N ALA A 53 -3.74 -3.06 3.74
CA ALA A 53 -2.92 -3.44 4.89
C ALA A 53 -2.83 -4.96 5.01
N GLY A 54 -1.64 -5.47 5.31
CA GLY A 54 -1.41 -6.84 5.72
C GLY A 54 -1.34 -6.99 7.24
N ASN A 55 -1.26 -8.23 7.71
CA ASN A 55 -1.26 -8.56 9.13
C ASN A 55 -0.04 -8.00 9.90
N ARG A 56 1.05 -7.66 9.20
CA ARG A 56 2.28 -7.13 9.82
C ARG A 56 2.52 -5.64 9.58
N ASP A 57 1.62 -4.95 8.88
CA ASP A 57 1.77 -3.52 8.62
C ASP A 57 1.32 -2.67 9.82
N PHE A 58 2.27 -2.35 10.71
CA PHE A 58 2.04 -1.47 11.86
C PHE A 58 1.90 0.02 11.52
N LEU A 59 2.05 0.39 10.24
CA LEU A 59 1.91 1.77 9.77
C LEU A 59 0.44 2.15 9.81
N GLY A 60 0.10 3.17 10.59
CA GLY A 60 -1.28 3.61 10.72
C GLY A 60 -1.78 4.10 9.34
N PRO A 61 -3.01 3.76 8.93
CA PRO A 61 -3.60 4.25 7.67
C PRO A 61 -3.48 5.78 7.49
N GLY A 62 -3.43 6.55 8.58
CA GLY A 62 -3.25 8.00 8.55
C GLY A 62 -1.89 8.47 8.01
N GLU A 63 -0.80 7.78 8.34
CA GLU A 63 0.55 8.15 7.88
C GLU A 63 0.70 7.92 6.37
N LEU A 64 0.24 6.76 5.89
CA LEU A 64 0.23 6.44 4.45
C LEU A 64 -0.67 7.39 3.67
N ARG A 65 -1.85 7.75 4.21
CA ARG A 65 -2.70 8.78 3.62
C ARG A 65 -2.00 10.15 3.58
N SER A 66 -1.22 10.50 4.60
CA SER A 66 -0.53 11.80 4.67
C SER A 66 0.55 11.97 3.58
N ILE A 67 1.12 10.86 3.10
CA ILE A 67 2.09 10.84 2.00
C ILE A 67 1.45 10.63 0.62
N GLY A 68 0.12 10.61 0.54
CA GLY A 68 -0.63 10.57 -0.72
C GLY A 68 -1.04 9.17 -1.20
N LEU A 69 -0.90 8.13 -0.37
CA LEU A 69 -1.39 6.78 -0.70
C LEU A 69 -2.90 6.66 -0.44
N ARG A 70 -3.56 5.83 -1.25
CA ARG A 70 -4.95 5.43 -1.07
C ARG A 70 -4.99 4.16 -0.24
N VAL A 71 -5.25 4.30 1.06
CA VAL A 71 -5.35 3.15 1.96
C VAL A 71 -6.76 2.59 1.97
N HIS A 72 -6.90 1.34 1.58
CA HIS A 72 -8.13 0.57 1.59
C HIS A 72 -8.25 -0.21 2.91
N GLY A 73 -9.45 -0.73 3.19
CA GLY A 73 -9.62 -1.77 4.21
C GLY A 73 -9.07 -3.10 3.70
N ASP A 74 -9.79 -4.18 3.97
CA ASP A 74 -9.29 -5.54 3.68
C ASP A 74 -9.28 -5.90 2.19
N ALA A 75 -10.06 -5.17 1.38
CA ALA A 75 -10.17 -5.39 -0.04
C ALA A 75 -10.48 -4.10 -0.81
N VAL A 76 -10.16 -4.12 -2.09
CA VAL A 76 -10.58 -3.13 -3.09
C VAL A 76 -11.11 -3.85 -4.31
N VAL A 77 -12.19 -3.32 -4.88
CA VAL A 77 -12.79 -3.84 -6.11
C VAL A 77 -12.44 -2.92 -7.26
N TYR A 78 -11.73 -3.45 -8.25
CA TYR A 78 -11.49 -2.77 -9.52
C TYR A 78 -12.49 -3.23 -10.56
N GLN A 79 -12.97 -2.30 -11.37
CA GLN A 79 -13.86 -2.58 -12.48
C GLN A 79 -13.22 -2.13 -13.80
N ARG A 80 -13.16 -3.04 -14.77
CA ARG A 80 -12.71 -2.77 -16.14
C ARG A 80 -13.73 -3.33 -17.12
N GLY A 81 -14.59 -2.46 -17.65
CA GLY A 81 -15.77 -2.87 -18.40
C GLY A 81 -16.71 -3.71 -17.53
N GLU A 82 -17.06 -4.91 -18.01
CA GLU A 82 -17.90 -5.86 -17.26
C GLU A 82 -17.10 -6.69 -16.25
N GLN A 83 -15.76 -6.71 -16.37
CA GLN A 83 -14.91 -7.48 -15.48
C GLN A 83 -14.74 -6.76 -14.14
N ARG A 84 -15.05 -7.48 -13.06
CA ARG A 84 -14.76 -7.08 -11.69
C ARG A 84 -13.61 -7.91 -11.14
N THR A 85 -12.63 -7.23 -10.55
CA THR A 85 -11.47 -7.85 -9.91
C THR A 85 -11.45 -7.43 -8.46
N ILE A 86 -11.56 -8.41 -7.56
CA ILE A 86 -11.39 -8.19 -6.13
C ILE A 86 -9.91 -8.40 -5.82
N VAL A 87 -9.33 -7.44 -5.11
CA VAL A 87 -7.95 -7.51 -4.67
C VAL A 87 -7.96 -7.36 -3.16
N THR A 88 -7.27 -8.29 -2.48
CA THR A 88 -7.11 -8.35 -1.03
C THR A 88 -5.68 -8.76 -0.72
N HIS A 89 -5.24 -8.58 0.53
CA HIS A 89 -3.96 -9.13 1.00
C HIS A 89 -3.95 -10.66 0.91
N GLY A 90 -5.07 -11.31 1.24
CA GLY A 90 -5.25 -12.75 1.08
C GLY A 90 -5.30 -13.55 2.38
N ASP A 91 -4.83 -12.98 3.49
CA ASP A 91 -4.84 -13.66 4.80
C ASP A 91 -6.26 -14.05 5.25
N LEU A 92 -7.26 -13.20 4.95
CA LEU A 92 -8.67 -13.48 5.21
C LEU A 92 -9.27 -14.62 4.37
N LEU A 93 -8.56 -15.10 3.34
CA LEU A 93 -9.03 -16.19 2.47
C LEU A 93 -8.57 -17.57 2.95
N VAL A 94 -7.68 -17.62 3.94
CA VAL A 94 -7.28 -18.87 4.58
C VAL A 94 -8.24 -19.12 5.75
N GLU A 95 -9.14 -20.10 5.60
CA GLU A 95 -9.93 -20.61 6.73
C GLU A 95 -8.96 -21.11 7.81
N GLY A 96 -8.77 -20.34 8.87
CA GLY A 96 -7.92 -20.71 10.01
C GLY A 96 -6.91 -19.68 10.47
N ASP A 97 -6.77 -18.53 9.80
CA ASP A 97 -5.92 -17.43 10.29
C ASP A 97 -6.69 -16.62 11.37
N LEU A 98 -6.80 -17.23 12.55
CA LEU A 98 -7.24 -16.54 13.76
C LEU A 98 -6.09 -15.66 14.25
N SER A 99 -6.26 -14.35 14.13
CA SER A 99 -5.51 -13.34 14.89
C SER A 99 -5.50 -13.63 16.39
#